data_AF-A0A744LP59-F1
#
_entry.id   AF-A0A744LP59-F1
#
_cell.length_a   1.000
_cell.length_b   1.000
_cell.length_c   1.000
_cell.angle_alpha   90.00
_cell.angle_beta   90.00
_cell.angle_gamma   90.00
#
_symmetry.space_group_name_H-M   'P 1'
#
loop_
_entity.id
_entity.type
_entity.pdbx_description
1 polymer ?
#
loop_
_entity_poly.entity_id
_entity_poly.type
_entity_poly.pdbx_seq_one_letter_code
_entity_poly.pdbx_strand_id
1 'polypeptide(L)'
;IANTTKQRHIFTYRKLETGRLVQIPIEHGAQMMVLDGSTEEVDAVIQHHRVYGLVDSTKIDQSKDFVGLCYSINKPVSAAVIEKTIRDNDVHLTRNAHNLRQASIIAHDSTLRESGTGYDGDMEFSVEQTRGRDESDETQVVNETIVTPKAGNKKK
;
A
#
# COMPACT_ATOMS: atom_id res chain seq x y z
N ILE A 1 -15.20 5.65 -8.44
CA ILE A 1 -14.01 5.02 -7.83
C ILE A 1 -12.91 5.00 -8.89
N ALA A 2 -11.67 5.37 -8.53
CA ALA A 2 -10.52 5.30 -9.42
C ALA A 2 -9.45 4.36 -8.85
N ASN A 3 -8.84 3.58 -9.73
CA ASN A 3 -7.76 2.65 -9.40
C ASN A 3 -6.41 3.32 -9.69
N THR A 4 -5.66 3.66 -8.65
CA THR A 4 -4.34 4.30 -8.79
C THR A 4 -3.19 3.30 -8.58
N THR A 5 -3.47 2.01 -8.79
CA THR A 5 -2.49 0.92 -8.74
C THR A 5 -2.16 0.43 -10.15
N LYS A 6 -1.09 -0.38 -10.27
CA LYS A 6 -0.69 -1.04 -11.51
C LYS A 6 -1.36 -2.39 -11.75
N GLN A 7 -2.29 -2.79 -10.89
CA GLN A 7 -2.99 -4.07 -11.00
C GLN A 7 -4.47 -3.81 -11.27
N ARG A 8 -5.11 -4.74 -11.98
CA ARG A 8 -6.57 -4.71 -12.13
C ARG A 8 -7.22 -4.99 -10.78
N HIS A 9 -8.17 -4.15 -10.38
CA HIS A 9 -8.87 -4.31 -9.12
C HIS A 9 -10.33 -4.68 -9.35
N ILE A 10 -10.87 -5.63 -8.57
CA ILE A 10 -12.30 -5.96 -8.56
C ILE A 10 -12.94 -5.26 -7.37
N PHE A 11 -13.62 -4.14 -7.61
CA PHE A 11 -14.34 -3.43 -6.54
C PHE A 11 -15.64 -4.18 -6.23
N THR A 12 -15.83 -4.58 -4.98
CA THR A 12 -16.95 -5.44 -4.59
C THR A 12 -17.74 -4.80 -3.45
N TYR A 13 -19.05 -4.64 -3.61
CA TYR A 13 -19.91 -4.11 -2.56
C TYR A 13 -21.28 -4.80 -2.57
N ARG A 14 -22.05 -4.62 -1.50
CA ARG A 14 -23.44 -5.11 -1.42
C ARG A 14 -24.39 -3.93 -1.56
N LYS A 15 -25.42 -4.09 -2.39
CA LYS A 15 -26.55 -3.15 -2.41
C LYS A 15 -27.34 -3.28 -1.11
N LEU A 16 -27.69 -2.17 -0.48
CA LEU A 16 -28.40 -2.19 0.80
C LEU A 16 -29.85 -2.67 0.63
N GLU A 17 -30.53 -2.22 -0.42
CA GLU A 17 -31.93 -2.59 -0.68
C GLU A 17 -32.14 -4.09 -0.89
N THR A 18 -31.20 -4.77 -1.56
CA THR A 18 -31.37 -6.16 -2.02
C THR A 18 -30.39 -7.14 -1.40
N GLY A 19 -29.36 -6.66 -0.70
CA GLY A 19 -28.24 -7.48 -0.20
C GLY A 19 -27.35 -8.10 -1.28
N ARG A 20 -27.66 -7.84 -2.57
CA ARG A 20 -26.99 -8.46 -3.71
C ARG A 20 -25.54 -7.97 -3.80
N LEU A 21 -24.63 -8.91 -4.00
CA LEU A 21 -23.23 -8.63 -4.25
C LEU A 21 -23.06 -8.10 -5.67
N VAL A 22 -22.36 -6.97 -5.79
CA VAL A 22 -21.99 -6.33 -7.05
C VAL A 22 -20.47 -6.32 -7.13
N GLN A 23 -19.94 -6.70 -8.29
CA GLN A 23 -18.51 -6.73 -8.58
C GLN A 23 -18.24 -5.93 -9.84
N ILE A 24 -17.36 -4.95 -9.74
CA ILE A 24 -17.02 -4.05 -10.85
C ILE A 24 -15.50 -4.12 -11.04
N PRO A 25 -15.01 -4.70 -12.15
CA PRO A 25 -13.61 -4.64 -12.48
C PRO A 25 -13.23 -3.20 -12.87
N ILE A 26 -12.12 -2.71 -12.33
CA ILE A 26 -11.54 -1.41 -12.62
C ILE A 26 -10.10 -1.66 -13.07
N GLU A 27 -9.82 -1.39 -14.34
CA GLU A 27 -8.48 -1.52 -14.90
C GLU A 27 -7.49 -0.57 -14.23
N HIS A 28 -6.19 -0.82 -14.41
CA HIS A 28 -5.14 0.04 -13.86
C HIS A 28 -5.28 1.47 -14.42
N GLY A 29 -5.23 2.47 -13.55
CA GLY A 29 -5.42 3.89 -13.95
C GLY A 29 -6.78 4.25 -14.52
N ALA A 30 -7.74 3.32 -14.50
CA ALA A 30 -9.10 3.60 -14.90
C ALA A 30 -9.94 4.08 -13.70
N GLN A 31 -11.08 4.67 -14.02
CA GLN A 31 -12.12 4.96 -13.04
C GLN A 31 -13.48 4.48 -13.53
N MET A 32 -14.32 4.07 -12.60
CA MET A 32 -15.67 3.59 -12.87
C MET A 32 -16.67 4.23 -11.91
N MET A 33 -17.86 4.53 -12.43
CA MET A 33 -19.03 4.82 -11.62
C MET A 33 -19.52 3.50 -11.02
N VAL A 34 -19.48 3.39 -9.69
CA VAL A 34 -19.72 2.12 -8.98
C VAL A 34 -21.14 2.02 -8.46
N LEU A 35 -21.68 3.13 -7.99
CA LEU A 35 -23.02 3.24 -7.41
C LEU A 35 -23.60 4.58 -7.83
N ASP A 36 -24.85 4.54 -8.28
CA ASP A 36 -25.71 5.70 -8.51
C ASP A 36 -26.97 5.46 -7.66
N GLY A 37 -27.04 6.15 -6.51
CA GLY A 37 -27.96 5.81 -5.42
C GLY A 37 -28.01 6.90 -4.35
N SER A 38 -28.70 6.63 -3.24
CA SER A 38 -28.86 7.62 -2.16
C SER A 38 -27.53 7.93 -1.47
N THR A 39 -27.45 9.08 -0.80
CA THR A 39 -26.28 9.46 -0.03
C THR A 39 -25.98 8.46 1.09
N GLU A 40 -27.01 7.87 1.71
CA GLU A 40 -26.80 6.86 2.76
C GLU A 40 -26.14 5.60 2.20
N GLU A 41 -26.53 5.15 1.00
CA GLU A 41 -25.93 3.97 0.40
C GLU A 41 -24.48 4.20 0.00
N VAL A 42 -24.19 5.37 -0.59
CA VAL A 42 -22.84 5.77 -0.96
C VAL A 42 -21.93 5.80 0.28
N ASP A 43 -22.39 6.42 1.36
CA ASP A 43 -21.63 6.50 2.61
C ASP A 43 -21.37 5.12 3.23
N ALA A 44 -22.36 4.23 3.22
CA ALA A 44 -22.18 2.87 3.72
C ALA A 44 -21.11 2.11 2.94
N VAL A 45 -21.10 2.21 1.60
CA VAL A 45 -20.08 1.57 0.76
C VAL A 45 -18.70 2.17 1.02
N ILE A 46 -18.60 3.50 1.16
CA ILE A 46 -17.34 4.18 1.48
C ILE A 46 -16.82 3.73 2.85
N GLN A 47 -17.66 3.71 3.88
CA GLN A 47 -17.28 3.31 5.23
C GLN A 47 -16.77 1.87 5.27
N HIS A 48 -17.45 0.95 4.59
CA HIS A 48 -17.03 -0.44 4.50
C HIS A 48 -15.63 -0.59 3.87
N HIS A 49 -15.34 0.22 2.84
CA HIS A 49 -14.06 0.13 2.13
C HIS A 49 -12.94 0.98 2.74
N ARG A 50 -13.27 1.93 3.63
CA ARG A 50 -12.29 2.78 4.30
C ARG A 50 -11.27 1.97 5.11
N VAL A 51 -11.72 0.87 5.73
CA VAL A 51 -10.84 -0.05 6.50
C VAL A 51 -9.80 -0.72 5.60
N TYR A 52 -10.12 -0.92 4.32
CA TYR A 52 -9.22 -1.50 3.33
C TYR A 52 -8.40 -0.45 2.57
N GLY A 53 -8.39 0.80 3.04
CA GLY A 53 -7.58 1.87 2.46
C GLY A 53 -8.25 2.64 1.33
N LEU A 54 -9.58 2.61 1.20
CA LEU A 54 -10.28 3.53 0.28
C LEU A 54 -10.20 4.97 0.81
N VAL A 55 -9.64 5.88 0.00
CA VAL A 55 -9.38 7.28 0.38
C VAL A 55 -10.13 8.27 -0.54
N ASP A 56 -10.53 9.40 0.03
CA ASP A 56 -11.10 10.51 -0.73
C ASP A 56 -10.02 11.11 -1.65
N SER A 57 -10.33 11.26 -2.93
CA SER A 57 -9.42 11.84 -3.93
C SER A 57 -8.85 13.20 -3.52
N THR A 58 -9.58 14.00 -2.74
CA THR A 58 -9.12 15.32 -2.25
C THR A 58 -8.11 15.24 -1.11
N LYS A 59 -7.99 14.08 -0.46
CA LYS A 59 -7.12 13.85 0.70
C LYS A 59 -5.88 13.02 0.36
N ILE A 60 -5.72 12.61 -0.90
CA ILE A 60 -4.57 11.80 -1.34
C ILE A 60 -3.26 12.50 -1.01
N ASP A 61 -3.14 13.80 -1.28
CA ASP A 61 -1.90 14.56 -1.02
C ASP A 61 -1.53 14.66 0.47
N GLN A 62 -2.50 14.44 1.39
CA GLN A 62 -2.25 14.41 2.83
C GLN A 62 -1.68 13.05 3.28
N SER A 63 -1.89 12.00 2.49
CA SER A 63 -1.43 10.65 2.76
C SER A 63 -0.10 10.41 2.06
N LYS A 64 1.00 10.63 2.79
CA LYS A 64 2.38 10.64 2.25
C LYS A 64 2.81 9.40 1.46
N ASP A 65 2.16 8.25 1.64
CA ASP A 65 2.48 7.00 0.92
C ASP A 65 1.21 6.28 0.45
N PHE A 66 0.25 7.01 -0.12
CA PHE A 66 -0.99 6.41 -0.61
C PHE A 66 -0.78 5.61 -1.90
N VAL A 67 -1.10 4.31 -1.83
CA VAL A 67 -1.24 3.40 -2.97
C VAL A 67 -2.54 2.61 -2.78
N GLY A 68 -3.50 2.74 -3.70
CA GLY A 68 -4.74 2.00 -3.59
C GLY A 68 -5.88 2.52 -4.46
N LEU A 69 -7.10 2.40 -3.93
CA LEU A 69 -8.31 2.91 -4.56
C LEU A 69 -8.70 4.26 -3.95
N CYS A 70 -9.16 5.18 -4.79
CA CYS A 70 -9.73 6.43 -4.31
C CYS A 70 -11.15 6.66 -4.83
N TYR A 71 -11.89 7.52 -4.15
CA TYR A 71 -13.25 7.87 -4.51
C TYR A 71 -13.44 9.37 -4.64
N SER A 72 -14.48 9.72 -5.39
CA SER A 72 -15.04 11.06 -5.48
C SER A 72 -16.55 10.92 -5.62
N ILE A 73 -17.29 11.84 -5.02
CA ILE A 73 -18.76 11.87 -5.02
C ILE A 73 -19.19 12.98 -5.99
N ASN A 74 -20.25 12.75 -6.76
CA ASN A 74 -20.85 13.66 -7.74
C ASN A 74 -19.99 14.05 -8.96
N LYS A 75 -18.67 13.94 -8.86
CA LYS A 75 -17.73 14.26 -9.93
C LYS A 75 -16.70 13.15 -10.12
N PRO A 76 -16.22 12.93 -11.36
CA PRO A 76 -15.11 12.01 -11.60
C PRO A 76 -13.84 12.47 -10.89
N VAL A 77 -12.95 11.53 -10.62
CA VAL A 77 -11.62 11.83 -10.10
C VAL A 77 -10.81 12.49 -11.23
N SER A 78 -10.04 13.53 -10.89
CA SER A 78 -9.17 14.22 -11.85
C SER A 78 -8.10 13.28 -12.40
N ALA A 79 -7.91 13.29 -13.72
CA ALA A 79 -6.87 12.49 -14.39
C ALA A 79 -5.48 12.81 -13.85
N ALA A 80 -5.18 14.08 -13.55
CA ALA A 80 -3.89 14.48 -13.00
C ALA A 80 -3.59 13.84 -11.63
N VAL A 81 -4.63 13.60 -10.81
CA VAL A 81 -4.47 12.92 -9.52
C VAL A 81 -4.13 11.45 -9.73
N ILE A 82 -4.82 10.79 -10.65
CA ILE A 82 -4.62 9.37 -10.99
C ILE A 82 -3.21 9.16 -11.56
N GLU A 83 -2.80 9.98 -12.52
CA GLU A 83 -1.48 9.90 -13.15
C GLU A 83 -0.35 10.12 -12.12
N LYS A 84 -0.51 11.11 -11.25
CA LYS A 84 0.47 11.40 -10.19
C LYS A 84 0.65 10.20 -9.26
N THR A 85 -0.46 9.66 -8.72
CA THR A 85 -0.38 8.53 -7.78
C THR A 85 0.13 7.25 -8.43
N ILE A 86 -0.14 7.03 -9.73
CA ILE A 86 0.43 5.88 -10.46
C ILE A 86 1.92 6.05 -10.67
N ARG A 87 2.40 7.26 -10.97
CA ARG A 87 3.83 7.55 -11.11
C ARG A 87 4.58 7.35 -9.81
N ASP A 88 4.02 7.85 -8.71
CA ASP A 88 4.66 7.77 -7.39
C ASP A 88 4.52 6.37 -6.75
N ASN A 89 3.68 5.50 -7.33
CA ASN A 89 3.35 4.17 -6.83
C ASN A 89 4.60 3.31 -6.51
N ASP A 90 5.52 3.21 -7.46
CA ASP A 90 6.72 2.38 -7.30
C ASP A 90 7.61 2.91 -6.18
N VAL A 91 7.75 4.23 -6.07
CA VAL A 91 8.56 4.87 -5.03
C VAL A 91 8.00 4.56 -3.65
N HIS A 92 6.68 4.63 -3.49
CA HIS A 92 6.02 4.30 -2.23
C HIS A 92 6.12 2.81 -1.91
N LEU A 93 5.94 1.93 -2.89
CA LEU A 93 6.07 0.48 -2.70
C LEU A 93 7.50 0.08 -2.30
N THR A 94 8.52 0.60 -2.98
CA THR A 94 9.93 0.33 -2.67
C THR A 94 10.31 0.84 -1.28
N ARG A 95 9.87 2.04 -0.92
CA ARG A 95 10.09 2.61 0.42
C ARG A 95 9.40 1.79 1.52
N ASN A 96 8.14 1.41 1.30
CA ASN A 96 7.41 0.58 2.26
C ASN A 96 8.06 -0.80 2.43
N ALA A 97 8.53 -1.40 1.34
CA ALA A 97 9.24 -2.67 1.38
C ALA A 97 10.54 -2.55 2.20
N HIS A 98 11.31 -1.47 2.01
CA HIS A 98 12.50 -1.18 2.81
C HIS A 98 12.17 -1.05 4.31
N ASN A 99 11.17 -0.23 4.65
CA ASN A 99 10.74 -0.02 6.04
C ASN A 99 10.28 -1.32 6.72
N LEU A 100 9.53 -2.17 5.99
CA LEU A 100 9.08 -3.47 6.50
C LEU A 100 10.26 -4.42 6.75
N ARG A 101 11.24 -4.47 5.84
CA ARG A 101 12.46 -5.27 6.04
C ARG A 101 13.26 -4.77 7.23
N GLN A 102 13.45 -3.46 7.36
CA GLN A 102 14.13 -2.86 8.50
C GLN A 102 13.44 -3.20 9.82
N ALA A 103 12.11 -3.06 9.90
CA ALA A 103 11.34 -3.39 11.09
C ALA A 103 11.44 -4.88 11.45
N SER A 104 11.36 -5.76 10.44
CA SER A 104 11.50 -7.21 10.61
C SER A 104 12.88 -7.59 11.17
N ILE A 105 13.95 -7.01 10.61
CA ILE A 105 15.33 -7.27 11.07
C ILE A 105 15.52 -6.77 12.50
N ILE A 106 15.02 -5.58 12.83
CA ILE A 106 15.09 -5.05 14.21
C ILE A 106 14.34 -5.96 15.19
N ALA A 107 13.14 -6.41 14.82
CA ALA A 107 12.38 -7.34 15.65
C ALA A 107 13.14 -8.66 15.83
N HIS A 108 13.69 -9.21 14.74
CA HIS A 108 14.46 -10.44 14.79
C HIS A 108 15.73 -10.32 15.65
N ASP A 109 16.49 -9.23 15.51
CA ASP A 109 17.64 -8.92 16.37
C ASP A 109 17.23 -8.85 17.85
N SER A 110 16.14 -8.13 18.16
CA SER A 110 15.64 -8.07 19.54
C SER A 110 15.29 -9.45 20.10
N THR A 111 14.66 -10.33 19.31
CA THR A 111 14.33 -11.69 19.75
C THR A 111 15.56 -12.56 19.97
N LEU A 112 16.60 -12.43 19.13
CA LEU A 112 17.86 -13.16 19.30
C LEU A 112 18.61 -12.71 20.57
N ARG A 113 18.59 -11.42 20.86
CA ARG A 113 19.20 -10.86 22.09
C ARG A 113 18.47 -11.35 23.34
N GLU A 114 17.14 -11.36 23.33
CA GLU A 114 16.33 -11.87 24.45
C GLU A 114 16.54 -13.38 24.70
N SER A 115 16.78 -14.17 23.66
CA SER A 115 17.05 -15.61 23.79
C SER A 115 18.47 -15.95 24.27
N GLY A 116 19.34 -14.96 24.46
CA GLY A 116 20.73 -15.15 24.91
C GLY A 116 21.66 -15.79 23.87
N THR A 117 21.16 -16.00 22.64
CA THR A 117 21.93 -16.49 21.48
C THR A 117 22.31 -15.37 20.52
N GLY A 118 21.95 -14.13 20.85
CA GLY A 118 22.16 -12.95 20.02
C GLY A 118 23.58 -12.39 20.12
N TYR A 119 23.94 -11.60 19.12
CA TYR A 119 25.20 -10.87 19.07
C TYR A 119 25.05 -9.49 19.74
N ASP A 120 25.96 -9.17 20.67
CA ASP A 120 25.94 -7.91 21.43
C ASP A 120 26.55 -6.72 20.67
N GLY A 121 27.21 -6.96 19.55
CA GLY A 121 27.81 -5.92 18.71
C GLY A 121 26.86 -5.34 17.66
N ASP A 122 27.42 -4.49 16.79
CA ASP A 122 26.73 -3.94 15.62
C ASP A 122 26.46 -5.06 14.61
N MET A 123 25.19 -5.26 14.23
CA MET A 123 24.82 -6.17 13.13
C MET A 123 24.42 -5.37 11.90
N GLU A 124 25.08 -5.71 10.79
CA GLU A 124 24.77 -5.21 9.46
C GLU A 124 24.17 -6.34 8.63
N PHE A 125 23.03 -6.07 8.00
CA PHE A 125 22.36 -7.00 7.10
C PHE A 125 22.42 -6.45 5.69
N SER A 126 22.97 -7.22 4.76
CA SER A 126 22.92 -6.96 3.32
C SER A 126 21.72 -7.69 2.73
N VAL A 127 20.80 -6.95 2.11
CA VAL A 127 19.66 -7.50 1.38
C VAL A 127 19.94 -7.33 -0.11
N GLU A 128 19.96 -8.45 -0.83
CA GLU A 128 20.06 -8.49 -2.29
C GLU A 128 18.80 -9.15 -2.86
N GLN A 129 18.08 -8.43 -3.72
CA GLN A 129 17.00 -8.99 -4.52
C GLN A 129 17.54 -9.38 -5.89
N THR A 130 17.74 -10.68 -6.11
CA THR A 130 18.17 -11.23 -7.40
C THR A 130 16.97 -11.39 -8.34
N ARG A 131 17.24 -11.19 -9.64
CA ARG A 131 16.26 -11.37 -10.72
C ARG A 131 15.74 -12.81 -10.71
N GLY A 132 14.42 -12.98 -10.86
CA GLY A 132 13.81 -14.30 -10.99
C GLY A 132 14.28 -15.05 -12.25
N ARG A 133 13.85 -16.32 -12.39
CA ARG A 133 14.23 -17.19 -13.52
C ARG A 133 13.71 -16.71 -14.88
N ASP A 134 12.76 -15.77 -14.91
CA ASP A 134 12.23 -15.18 -16.14
C ASP A 134 13.12 -14.05 -16.66
N GLU A 135 13.69 -14.22 -17.85
CA GLU A 135 14.56 -13.23 -18.51
C GLU A 135 13.81 -11.93 -18.87
N SER A 136 12.48 -11.98 -18.93
CA SER A 136 11.59 -10.83 -19.16
C SER A 136 11.23 -10.04 -17.90
N ASP A 137 11.73 -10.43 -16.73
CA ASP A 137 11.41 -9.78 -15.47
C ASP A 137 12.22 -8.48 -15.31
N GLU A 138 11.67 -7.32 -15.68
CA GLU A 138 12.32 -6.00 -15.51
C GLU A 138 12.31 -5.46 -14.07
N THR A 139 12.10 -6.33 -13.07
CA THR A 139 12.16 -5.92 -11.66
C THR A 139 13.54 -5.34 -11.33
N GLN A 140 13.53 -4.16 -10.69
CA GLN A 140 14.75 -3.50 -10.25
C GLN A 140 15.47 -4.36 -9.21
N VAL A 141 16.78 -4.53 -9.41
CA VAL A 141 17.67 -5.16 -8.43
C VAL A 141 17.79 -4.23 -7.23
N VAL A 142 17.39 -4.70 -6.05
CA VAL A 142 17.52 -3.96 -4.79
C VAL A 142 18.74 -4.48 -4.05
N ASN A 143 19.76 -3.63 -3.89
CA ASN A 143 20.91 -3.88 -3.02
C ASN A 143 20.91 -2.83 -1.92
N GLU A 144 20.63 -3.25 -0.69
CA GLU A 144 20.55 -2.33 0.44
C GLU A 144 21.19 -2.92 1.70
N THR A 145 21.76 -2.04 2.51
CA THR A 145 22.37 -2.37 3.80
C THR A 145 21.49 -1.82 4.92
N ILE A 146 21.10 -2.69 5.84
CA ILE A 146 20.27 -2.36 7.00
C ILE A 146 21.10 -2.58 8.26
N VAL A 147 21.25 -1.52 9.06
CA VAL A 147 21.99 -1.54 10.33
C VAL A 147 21.01 -1.58 11.49
N THR A 148 21.20 -2.50 12.45
CA THR A 148 20.36 -2.54 13.66
C THR A 148 20.87 -1.56 14.74
N PRO A 149 19.98 -1.00 15.58
CA PRO A 149 20.39 -0.06 16.61
C PRO A 149 21.21 -0.72 17.74
N LYS A 150 22.19 0.03 18.26
CA LYS A 150 23.04 -0.35 19.38
C LYS A 150 22.25 -0.64 20.66
N ALA A 151 22.61 -1.75 21.32
CA ALA A 151 22.17 -2.04 22.68
C ALA A 151 22.66 -0.94 23.64
N GLY A 152 21.76 -0.04 24.05
CA GLY A 152 22.05 1.00 25.04
C GLY A 152 21.43 2.37 24.78
N ASN A 153 20.95 2.66 23.57
CA ASN A 153 20.36 3.97 23.28
C ASN A 153 18.86 4.01 23.63
N LYS A 154 18.52 3.74 24.89
CA LYS A 154 17.23 4.20 25.44
C LYS A 154 17.30 5.72 25.50
N LYS A 155 16.70 6.40 24.51
CA LYS A 155 16.42 7.84 24.63
C LYS A 155 15.60 8.04 25.92
N LYS A 156 16.16 8.81 26.85
CA LYS A 156 15.45 9.35 28.01
C LYS A 156 14.35 10.29 27.55
#